data_AF-A0A0L0SJL5-F1
#
_entry.id   AF-A0A0L0SJL5-F1
#
_cell.length_a   1.000
_cell.length_b   1.000
_cell.length_c   1.000
_cell.angle_alpha   90.00
_cell.angle_beta   90.00
_cell.angle_gamma   90.00
#
_symmetry.space_group_name_H-M   'P 1'
#
loop_
_entity.id
_entity.type
_entity.pdbx_description
1 polymer ?
#
loop_
_entity_poly.entity_id
_entity_poly.type
_entity_poly.pdbx_seq_one_letter_code
_entity_poly.pdbx_strand_id
1 'polypeptide(L)'
;MLDSYPRCTRHRRHDARSGILVLAAVALVLLAVTCAPRSAVAWGDEGHRAVGSLAYSALSPRAKVAVDKLLKAGKFRSIEYAAVWPDRIKRKRPATGAWHYANSHDAPEAHKCMLTYPRDCEDGTCAMTAIARMATTLARHRDLILAANPDPVAMPMARELGESLAFLVHIVGDIAQPLHATGFKRGANDVPVMLDGTHMSLHALWDYGLIRKSINADYQGSRPQWVAAMLHTVRATALAERVVLVEDEEVEMVAINDVDSPLARLGHVARGLVDRAIMLGAPAVRAIRQQHSVQPQLARAVVIADVSATDNDDPIDPATVLAALPSEDEYAPSSEVDCAVSVDVRHVGAVTRCATRWAQQSNRLVCKSVFGARGAAVEGMVVDDAYWRQGKDVINTQIIRAGLRLAALLNRIFDVENVARAGGAEVVNELAADVGDNA
;
A
#
# COMPACT_ATOMS: atom_id res chain seq x y z
N MET A 1 50.24 84.97 0.03
CA MET A 1 49.05 84.32 -0.55
C MET A 1 49.54 83.38 -1.63
N LEU A 2 49.22 82.09 -1.47
CA LEU A 2 49.09 81.03 -2.49
C LEU A 2 50.30 80.65 -3.35
N ASP A 3 50.90 79.51 -2.98
CA ASP A 3 51.55 78.50 -3.82
C ASP A 3 51.68 77.25 -2.93
N SER A 4 51.55 75.97 -3.32
CA SER A 4 51.06 75.25 -4.50
C SER A 4 51.10 73.76 -4.07
N TYR A 5 50.07 72.94 -4.34
CA TYR A 5 50.10 71.47 -4.12
C TYR A 5 49.54 70.74 -5.35
N PRO A 6 50.25 69.78 -5.96
CA PRO A 6 49.68 68.97 -7.04
C PRO A 6 48.90 67.77 -6.47
N ARG A 7 47.69 67.56 -6.98
CA ARG A 7 46.89 66.35 -6.74
C ARG A 7 47.29 65.26 -7.73
N CYS A 8 47.67 64.10 -7.21
CA CYS A 8 47.89 62.88 -7.98
C CYS A 8 46.55 62.13 -8.12
N THR A 9 45.99 62.02 -9.32
CA THR A 9 44.82 61.17 -9.60
C THR A 9 45.27 59.83 -10.16
N ARG A 10 45.06 58.76 -9.39
CA ARG A 10 45.37 57.37 -9.78
C ARG A 10 44.09 56.73 -10.35
N HIS A 11 44.04 56.55 -11.67
CA HIS A 11 42.98 55.76 -12.32
C HIS A 11 43.08 54.29 -11.90
N ARG A 12 42.07 53.79 -11.17
CA ARG A 12 41.87 52.35 -10.95
C ARG A 12 41.29 51.73 -12.24
N ARG A 13 42.09 50.93 -12.93
CA ARG A 13 41.55 49.95 -13.90
C ARG A 13 40.80 48.90 -13.09
N HIS A 14 39.47 48.84 -13.25
CA HIS A 14 38.68 47.73 -12.72
C HIS A 14 39.00 46.47 -13.53
N ASP A 15 39.61 45.48 -12.89
CA ASP A 15 39.96 44.20 -13.50
C ASP A 15 38.69 43.44 -13.90
N ALA A 16 38.35 43.50 -15.19
CA ALA A 16 37.24 42.75 -15.80
C ALA A 16 37.35 41.22 -15.56
N ARG A 17 38.56 40.73 -15.28
CA ARG A 17 38.83 39.32 -14.95
C ARG A 17 38.19 38.88 -13.63
N SER A 18 38.07 39.77 -12.66
CA SER A 18 37.44 39.48 -11.36
C SER A 18 35.92 39.30 -11.49
N GLY A 19 35.27 40.04 -12.39
CA GLY A 19 33.83 39.92 -12.65
C GLY A 19 33.46 38.59 -13.32
N ILE A 20 34.28 38.12 -14.26
CA ILE A 20 34.05 36.84 -14.97
C ILE A 20 34.17 35.64 -14.02
N LEU A 21 35.15 35.66 -13.11
CA LEU A 21 35.35 34.59 -12.12
C LEU A 21 34.20 34.52 -11.11
N VAL A 22 33.65 35.66 -10.69
CA VAL A 22 32.49 35.71 -9.79
C VAL A 22 31.23 35.19 -10.50
N LEU A 23 31.00 35.57 -11.75
CA LEU A 23 29.86 35.08 -12.54
C LEU A 23 29.96 33.58 -12.81
N ALA A 24 31.15 33.06 -13.12
CA ALA A 24 31.38 31.62 -13.31
C ALA A 24 31.15 30.83 -12.00
N ALA A 25 31.58 31.36 -10.86
CA ALA A 25 31.34 30.75 -9.56
C ALA A 25 29.85 30.74 -9.18
N VAL A 26 29.14 31.84 -9.43
CA VAL A 26 27.68 31.93 -9.21
C VAL A 26 26.93 30.96 -10.13
N ALA A 27 27.33 30.84 -11.40
CA ALA A 27 26.76 29.87 -12.33
C ALA A 27 27.02 28.42 -11.90
N LEU A 28 28.23 28.10 -11.42
CA LEU A 28 28.56 26.76 -10.89
C LEU A 28 27.75 26.43 -9.62
N VAL A 29 27.56 27.41 -8.73
CA VAL A 29 26.75 27.23 -7.51
C VAL A 29 25.27 27.06 -7.87
N LEU A 30 24.73 27.84 -8.80
CA LEU A 30 23.36 27.67 -9.29
C LEU A 30 23.15 26.31 -9.95
N LEU A 31 24.11 25.87 -10.78
CA LEU A 31 24.08 24.55 -11.45
C LEU A 31 24.15 23.41 -10.41
N ALA A 32 24.99 23.53 -9.38
CA ALA A 32 25.09 22.57 -8.28
C ALA A 32 23.82 22.52 -7.41
N VAL A 33 23.14 23.66 -7.22
CA VAL A 33 21.86 23.73 -6.49
C VAL A 33 20.71 23.10 -7.30
N THR A 34 20.72 23.22 -8.63
CA THR A 34 19.73 22.55 -9.50
C THR A 34 19.97 21.04 -9.66
N CYS A 35 21.22 20.58 -9.47
CA CYS A 35 21.61 19.16 -9.55
C CYS A 35 21.64 18.45 -8.19
N ALA A 36 21.20 19.07 -7.10
CA ALA A 36 21.02 18.36 -5.84
C ALA A 36 19.99 17.23 -6.07
N PRO A 37 20.30 15.97 -5.72
CA PRO A 37 19.37 14.87 -5.89
C PRO A 37 18.11 15.16 -5.07
N ARG A 38 17.02 15.49 -5.77
CA ARG A 38 15.68 15.46 -5.18
C ARG A 38 15.45 14.03 -4.75
N SER A 39 15.28 13.83 -3.45
CA SER A 39 15.05 12.50 -2.89
C SER A 39 13.73 12.00 -3.46
N ALA A 40 13.77 10.82 -4.09
CA ALA A 40 12.60 9.98 -4.27
C ALA A 40 11.99 9.76 -2.88
N VAL A 41 10.90 10.45 -2.60
CA VAL A 41 9.95 10.12 -1.52
C VAL A 41 9.14 8.99 -2.15
N ALA A 42 8.77 7.94 -1.42
CA ALA A 42 7.70 7.11 -1.94
C ALA A 42 6.39 7.85 -1.82
N TRP A 43 5.26 7.14 -1.68
CA TRP A 43 4.00 7.78 -1.33
C TRP A 43 4.27 8.99 -0.43
N GLY A 44 3.75 10.16 -0.78
CA GLY A 44 3.90 11.32 0.07
C GLY A 44 3.34 11.02 1.47
N ASP A 45 3.56 11.94 2.40
CA ASP A 45 3.05 11.81 3.79
C ASP A 45 1.62 11.25 3.85
N GLU A 46 0.73 11.67 2.94
CA GLU A 46 -0.64 11.15 2.82
C GLU A 46 -0.73 9.63 2.59
N GLY A 47 -0.06 9.09 1.57
CA GLY A 47 -0.18 7.67 1.22
C GLY A 47 0.47 6.76 2.27
N HIS A 48 1.61 7.13 2.84
CA HIS A 48 2.20 6.36 3.95
C HIS A 48 1.33 6.31 5.19
N ARG A 49 0.71 7.43 5.55
CA ARG A 49 -0.24 7.47 6.68
C ARG A 49 -1.43 6.56 6.40
N ALA A 50 -1.96 6.59 5.17
CA ALA A 50 -3.06 5.71 4.77
C ALA A 50 -2.68 4.22 4.88
N VAL A 51 -1.51 3.82 4.37
CA VAL A 51 -0.98 2.45 4.52
C VAL A 51 -0.90 2.06 6.00
N GLY A 52 -0.35 2.92 6.85
CA GLY A 52 -0.29 2.71 8.29
C GLY A 52 -1.66 2.53 8.94
N SER A 53 -2.63 3.40 8.65
CA SER A 53 -3.99 3.34 9.21
C SER A 53 -4.76 2.10 8.74
N LEU A 54 -4.62 1.72 7.46
CA LEU A 54 -5.21 0.52 6.89
C LEU A 54 -4.64 -0.73 7.54
N ALA A 55 -3.31 -0.79 7.67
CA ALA A 55 -2.64 -1.90 8.33
C ALA A 55 -3.10 -2.04 9.78
N TYR A 56 -3.04 -0.96 10.57
CA TYR A 56 -3.42 -0.96 11.98
C TYR A 56 -4.87 -1.38 12.19
N SER A 57 -5.77 -0.97 11.29
CA SER A 57 -7.18 -1.37 11.35
C SER A 57 -7.37 -2.88 11.17
N ALA A 58 -6.53 -3.52 10.36
CA ALA A 58 -6.57 -4.95 10.04
C ALA A 58 -5.68 -5.83 10.96
N LEU A 59 -5.00 -5.25 11.96
CA LEU A 59 -4.19 -6.03 12.90
C LEU A 59 -5.06 -6.86 13.86
N SER A 60 -4.56 -8.04 14.21
CA SER A 60 -5.10 -8.86 15.31
C SER A 60 -4.97 -8.11 16.65
N PRO A 61 -5.77 -8.44 17.68
CA PRO A 61 -5.62 -7.83 18.99
C PRO A 61 -4.21 -7.98 19.58
N ARG A 62 -3.57 -9.13 19.37
CA ARG A 62 -2.22 -9.40 19.85
C ARG A 62 -1.17 -8.60 19.08
N ALA A 63 -1.30 -8.51 17.76
CA ALA A 63 -0.42 -7.69 16.93
C ALA A 63 -0.57 -6.19 17.25
N LYS A 64 -1.79 -5.69 17.55
CA LYS A 64 -2.01 -4.31 18.01
C LYS A 64 -1.22 -4.01 19.29
N VAL A 65 -1.28 -4.90 20.29
CA VAL A 65 -0.50 -4.73 21.53
C VAL A 65 1.00 -4.65 21.26
N ALA A 66 1.52 -5.52 20.37
CA ALA A 66 2.94 -5.49 19.99
C ALA A 66 3.32 -4.19 19.28
N VAL A 67 2.52 -3.77 18.30
CA VAL A 67 2.71 -2.53 17.54
C VAL A 67 2.68 -1.31 18.45
N ASP A 68 1.72 -1.22 19.38
CA ASP A 68 1.65 -0.10 20.34
C ASP A 68 2.87 -0.02 21.25
N LYS A 69 3.38 -1.17 21.71
CA LYS A 69 4.64 -1.23 22.47
C LYS A 69 5.81 -0.72 21.63
N LEU A 70 5.94 -1.18 20.38
CA LEU A 70 7.01 -0.78 19.47
C LEU A 70 6.95 0.71 19.11
N LEU A 71 5.74 1.27 18.90
CA LEU A 71 5.56 2.70 18.67
C LEU A 71 6.06 3.52 19.86
N LYS A 72 5.68 3.13 21.09
CA LYS A 72 6.19 3.76 22.32
C LYS A 72 7.72 3.61 22.45
N ALA A 73 8.25 2.42 22.20
CA ALA A 73 9.68 2.12 22.25
C ALA A 73 10.49 2.98 21.27
N GLY A 74 9.96 3.22 20.06
CA GLY A 74 10.52 4.10 19.04
C GLY A 74 10.24 5.59 19.24
N LYS A 75 9.48 5.97 20.27
CA LYS A 75 8.99 7.34 20.52
C LYS A 75 8.13 7.90 19.38
N PHE A 76 7.35 7.04 18.73
CA PHE A 76 6.38 7.40 17.71
C PHE A 76 4.99 7.56 18.34
N ARG A 77 4.33 8.68 18.06
CA ARG A 77 3.00 8.97 18.63
C ARG A 77 1.86 8.14 18.03
N SER A 78 2.06 7.60 16.83
CA SER A 78 1.09 6.77 16.12
C SER A 78 1.77 6.03 14.97
N ILE A 79 1.09 5.03 14.40
CA ILE A 79 1.58 4.30 13.23
C ILE A 79 1.70 5.21 12.00
N GLU A 80 0.80 6.19 11.84
CA GLU A 80 0.85 7.19 10.77
C GLU A 80 2.09 8.07 10.89
N TYR A 81 2.54 8.35 12.11
CA TYR A 81 3.79 9.10 12.31
C TYR A 81 5.01 8.21 12.03
N ALA A 82 5.00 6.95 12.47
CA ALA A 82 6.06 5.99 12.18
C ALA A 82 6.19 5.77 10.66
N ALA A 83 5.07 5.69 9.95
CA ALA A 83 5.00 5.46 8.50
C ALA A 83 5.69 6.54 7.66
N VAL A 84 5.85 7.76 8.16
CA VAL A 84 6.53 8.86 7.42
C VAL A 84 7.94 9.15 7.92
N TRP A 85 8.36 8.51 9.01
CA TRP A 85 9.63 8.81 9.66
C TRP A 85 10.86 8.40 8.84
N PRO A 86 10.89 7.26 8.11
CA PRO A 86 12.03 6.87 7.30
C PRO A 86 12.46 7.93 6.26
N ASP A 87 11.50 8.57 5.60
CA ASP A 87 11.80 9.69 4.69
C ASP A 87 12.42 10.91 5.38
N ARG A 88 12.10 11.13 6.65
CA ARG A 88 12.65 12.24 7.44
C ARG A 88 14.07 11.94 7.91
N ILE A 89 14.40 10.67 8.14
CA ILE A 89 15.72 10.27 8.65
C ILE A 89 16.73 9.95 7.55
N LYS A 90 16.31 9.58 6.33
CA LYS A 90 17.22 9.14 5.25
C LYS A 90 18.31 10.15 4.89
N ARG A 91 18.03 11.46 4.99
CA ARG A 91 19.05 12.52 4.82
C ARG A 91 20.14 12.50 5.89
N LYS A 92 19.79 12.10 7.12
CA LYS A 92 20.73 11.95 8.25
C LYS A 92 21.35 10.55 8.29
N ARG A 93 20.75 9.57 7.62
CA ARG A 93 21.22 8.18 7.51
C ARG A 93 21.23 7.73 6.04
N PRO A 94 22.19 8.20 5.23
CA PRO A 94 22.19 7.98 3.78
C PRO A 94 22.18 6.50 3.38
N ALA A 95 22.71 5.62 4.23
CA ALA A 95 22.71 4.17 4.03
C ALA A 95 21.30 3.57 3.93
N THR A 96 20.26 4.27 4.41
CA THR A 96 18.87 3.82 4.29
C THR A 96 18.22 4.30 2.99
N GLY A 97 18.87 5.15 2.20
CA GLY A 97 18.28 5.73 1.00
C GLY A 97 17.88 4.68 -0.04
N ALA A 98 18.70 3.64 -0.22
CA ALA A 98 18.40 2.55 -1.15
C ALA A 98 17.31 1.59 -0.65
N TRP A 99 16.93 1.67 0.63
CA TRP A 99 15.87 0.82 1.20
C TRP A 99 14.48 1.20 0.70
N HIS A 100 14.35 2.34 0.02
CA HIS A 100 13.07 2.86 -0.42
C HIS A 100 12.64 2.35 -1.80
N TYR A 101 13.51 1.69 -2.57
CA TYR A 101 13.19 1.33 -3.95
C TYR A 101 13.84 0.04 -4.42
N ALA A 102 13.45 -0.40 -5.61
CA ALA A 102 14.04 -1.46 -6.40
C ALA A 102 14.26 -0.96 -7.83
N ASN A 103 15.53 -0.77 -8.20
CA ASN A 103 15.89 -0.20 -9.49
C ASN A 103 15.96 -1.30 -10.55
N SER A 104 14.83 -1.62 -11.19
CA SER A 104 14.85 -2.52 -12.34
C SER A 104 15.57 -1.91 -13.54
N HIS A 105 16.25 -2.78 -14.29
CA HIS A 105 16.86 -2.45 -15.58
C HIS A 105 15.84 -2.63 -16.70
N ASP A 106 14.81 -1.77 -16.71
CA ASP A 106 13.69 -1.84 -17.63
C ASP A 106 13.54 -0.56 -18.48
N ALA A 107 12.61 -0.60 -19.44
CA ALA A 107 12.35 0.48 -20.41
C ALA A 107 10.81 0.64 -20.57
N PRO A 108 10.14 1.21 -19.55
CA PRO A 108 8.70 1.32 -19.51
C PRO A 108 8.10 2.20 -20.62
N GLU A 109 8.86 3.18 -21.12
CA GLU A 109 8.52 3.99 -22.29
C GLU A 109 8.37 3.18 -23.59
N ALA A 110 9.01 2.01 -23.62
CA ALA A 110 8.94 1.02 -24.69
C ALA A 110 8.12 -0.22 -24.28
N HIS A 111 7.30 -0.11 -23.23
CA HIS A 111 6.48 -1.20 -22.66
C HIS A 111 7.26 -2.44 -22.22
N LYS A 112 8.53 -2.28 -21.84
CA LYS A 112 9.36 -3.36 -21.30
C LYS A 112 9.51 -3.12 -19.80
N CYS A 113 8.73 -3.82 -18.98
CA CYS A 113 8.85 -3.79 -17.52
C CYS A 113 9.25 -5.16 -17.01
N MET A 114 10.37 -5.23 -16.30
CA MET A 114 10.86 -6.48 -15.75
C MET A 114 11.77 -6.23 -14.55
N LEU A 115 11.24 -6.49 -13.36
CA LEU A 115 12.00 -6.56 -12.12
C LEU A 115 12.44 -8.00 -11.83
N THR A 116 13.75 -8.20 -11.78
CA THR A 116 14.42 -9.49 -11.59
C THR A 116 15.32 -9.44 -10.35
N TYR A 117 15.05 -10.30 -9.36
CA TYR A 117 15.95 -10.53 -8.23
C TYR A 117 16.85 -11.74 -8.52
N PRO A 118 18.17 -11.71 -8.20
CA PRO A 118 18.87 -10.66 -7.46
C PRO A 118 19.44 -9.51 -8.31
N ARG A 119 19.37 -9.56 -9.64
CA ARG A 119 19.94 -8.55 -10.56
C ARG A 119 19.61 -7.10 -10.19
N ASP A 120 18.38 -6.81 -9.82
CA ASP A 120 17.93 -5.44 -9.51
C ASP A 120 18.11 -5.06 -8.03
N CYS A 121 18.90 -5.86 -7.29
CA CYS A 121 19.28 -5.67 -5.88
C CYS A 121 20.63 -6.34 -5.59
N GLU A 122 21.62 -6.12 -6.46
CA GLU A 122 22.92 -6.82 -6.44
C GLU A 122 23.71 -6.61 -5.14
N ASP A 123 23.69 -5.40 -4.59
CA ASP A 123 24.39 -5.05 -3.35
C ASP A 123 23.64 -5.51 -2.08
N GLY A 124 22.44 -6.10 -2.26
CA GLY A 124 21.56 -6.49 -1.17
C GLY A 124 20.96 -5.32 -0.39
N THR A 125 21.04 -4.09 -0.92
CA THR A 125 20.53 -2.86 -0.31
C THR A 125 19.38 -2.29 -1.15
N CYS A 126 18.21 -2.93 -1.05
CA CYS A 126 16.99 -2.49 -1.75
C CYS A 126 15.76 -2.65 -0.83
N ALA A 127 14.59 -2.19 -1.30
CA ALA A 127 13.33 -2.33 -0.56
C ALA A 127 13.01 -3.79 -0.17
N MET A 128 13.21 -4.76 -1.07
CA MET A 128 12.89 -6.17 -0.78
C MET A 128 13.73 -6.75 0.37
N THR A 129 15.03 -6.45 0.39
CA THR A 129 15.92 -6.93 1.44
C THR A 129 15.73 -6.14 2.74
N ALA A 130 15.39 -4.85 2.65
CA ALA A 130 15.05 -4.04 3.82
C ALA A 130 13.77 -4.52 4.51
N ILE A 131 12.69 -4.80 3.77
CA ILE A 131 11.47 -5.42 4.29
C ILE A 131 11.80 -6.72 5.02
N ALA A 132 12.58 -7.60 4.37
CA ALA A 132 12.97 -8.88 4.96
C ALA A 132 13.79 -8.71 6.24
N ARG A 133 14.75 -7.79 6.26
CA ARG A 133 15.57 -7.48 7.45
C ARG A 133 14.70 -6.98 8.60
N MET A 134 13.83 -5.99 8.36
CA MET A 134 13.01 -5.42 9.43
C MET A 134 11.99 -6.44 9.96
N ALA A 135 11.30 -7.16 9.07
CA ALA A 135 10.34 -8.20 9.44
C ALA A 135 11.00 -9.32 10.27
N THR A 136 12.16 -9.82 9.82
CA THR A 136 12.90 -10.86 10.54
C THR A 136 13.47 -10.36 11.86
N THR A 137 13.91 -9.11 11.96
CA THR A 137 14.33 -8.50 13.23
C THR A 137 13.19 -8.52 14.24
N LEU A 138 11.99 -8.06 13.85
CA LEU A 138 10.81 -8.10 14.72
C LEU A 138 10.41 -9.55 15.09
N ALA A 139 10.46 -10.47 14.13
CA ALA A 139 10.11 -11.88 14.36
C ALA A 139 11.07 -12.61 15.31
N ARG A 140 12.36 -12.28 15.28
CA ARG A 140 13.39 -12.84 16.18
C ARG A 140 13.28 -12.29 17.60
N HIS A 141 12.80 -11.06 17.75
CA HIS A 141 12.59 -10.41 19.05
C HIS A 141 11.14 -10.45 19.52
N ARG A 142 10.30 -11.28 18.90
CA ARG A 142 8.87 -11.41 19.20
C ARG A 142 8.60 -11.60 20.69
N ASP A 143 9.31 -12.54 21.33
CA ASP A 143 9.07 -12.90 22.72
C ASP A 143 9.43 -11.73 23.66
N LEU A 144 10.49 -11.00 23.35
CA LEU A 144 10.87 -9.76 24.04
C LEU A 144 9.81 -8.67 23.89
N ILE A 145 9.27 -8.49 22.68
CA ILE A 145 8.24 -7.48 22.37
C ILE A 145 6.93 -7.81 23.09
N LEU A 146 6.58 -9.09 23.13
CA LEU A 146 5.31 -9.57 23.70
C LEU A 146 5.38 -9.78 25.21
N ALA A 147 6.58 -9.85 25.81
CA ALA A 147 6.77 -9.97 27.25
C ALA A 147 5.98 -8.92 28.04
N ALA A 148 5.52 -9.31 29.23
CA ALA A 148 4.85 -8.44 30.19
C ALA A 148 5.85 -7.45 30.83
N ASN A 149 6.45 -6.58 30.01
CA ASN A 149 7.26 -5.47 30.48
C ASN A 149 6.33 -4.25 30.72
N PRO A 150 6.34 -3.65 31.92
CA PRO A 150 5.53 -2.47 32.21
C PRO A 150 5.96 -1.22 31.43
N ASP A 151 7.24 -1.07 31.07
CA ASP A 151 7.75 0.07 30.32
C ASP A 151 8.36 -0.34 28.96
N PRO A 152 7.67 -0.07 27.84
CA PRO A 152 8.18 -0.33 26.49
C PRO A 152 9.47 0.43 26.13
N VAL A 153 9.75 1.57 26.78
CA VAL A 153 10.95 2.38 26.51
C VAL A 153 12.18 1.79 27.21
N ALA A 154 11.98 1.05 28.30
CA ALA A 154 13.03 0.33 29.02
C ALA A 154 13.34 -1.05 28.41
N MET A 155 12.60 -1.50 27.39
CA MET A 155 12.86 -2.76 26.69
C MET A 155 14.28 -2.76 26.08
N PRO A 156 15.06 -3.85 26.21
CA PRO A 156 16.28 -4.03 25.44
C PRO A 156 16.06 -3.74 23.95
N MET A 157 16.94 -2.95 23.35
CA MET A 157 16.84 -2.55 21.93
C MET A 157 15.53 -1.81 21.58
N ALA A 158 14.81 -1.24 22.56
CA ALA A 158 13.54 -0.52 22.38
C ALA A 158 13.53 0.40 21.15
N ARG A 159 14.53 1.28 21.06
CA ARG A 159 14.65 2.23 19.96
C ARG A 159 14.82 1.53 18.61
N GLU A 160 15.69 0.53 18.53
CA GLU A 160 15.98 -0.19 17.28
C GLU A 160 14.77 -0.99 16.80
N LEU A 161 14.04 -1.65 17.71
CA LEU A 161 12.82 -2.39 17.39
C LEU A 161 11.70 -1.44 16.95
N GLY A 162 11.55 -0.29 17.62
CA GLY A 162 10.62 0.75 17.20
C GLY A 162 10.95 1.30 15.81
N GLU A 163 12.22 1.63 15.55
CA GLU A 163 12.69 2.08 14.24
C GLU A 163 12.51 0.97 13.17
N SER A 164 12.70 -0.31 13.53
CA SER A 164 12.44 -1.45 12.64
C SER A 164 10.99 -1.54 12.23
N LEU A 165 10.04 -1.33 13.15
CA LEU A 165 8.62 -1.19 12.82
C LEU A 165 8.39 -0.01 11.87
N ALA A 166 8.96 1.16 12.15
CA ALA A 166 8.78 2.34 11.30
C ALA A 166 9.29 2.13 9.87
N PHE A 167 10.48 1.53 9.71
CA PHE A 167 11.00 1.15 8.39
C PHE A 167 10.12 0.10 7.71
N LEU A 168 9.67 -0.94 8.43
CA LEU A 168 8.81 -1.96 7.84
C LEU A 168 7.48 -1.36 7.32
N VAL A 169 6.82 -0.53 8.12
CA VAL A 169 5.57 0.14 7.76
C VAL A 169 5.75 0.99 6.50
N HIS A 170 6.83 1.78 6.46
CA HIS A 170 7.13 2.68 5.34
C HIS A 170 7.44 1.90 4.06
N ILE A 171 8.41 0.98 4.10
CA ILE A 171 8.95 0.34 2.89
C ILE A 171 7.93 -0.63 2.26
N VAL A 172 7.02 -1.23 3.04
CA VAL A 172 5.88 -1.96 2.47
C VAL A 172 4.93 -1.03 1.70
N GLY A 173 4.80 0.23 2.14
CA GLY A 173 4.16 1.29 1.36
C GLY A 173 4.96 1.61 0.10
N ASP A 174 6.27 1.84 0.22
CA ASP A 174 7.14 2.20 -0.91
C ASP A 174 7.03 1.19 -2.04
N ILE A 175 7.16 -0.10 -1.73
CA ILE A 175 7.19 -1.14 -2.76
C ILE A 175 5.86 -1.32 -3.48
N ALA A 176 4.76 -0.75 -2.95
CA ALA A 176 3.47 -0.69 -3.62
C ALA A 176 3.32 0.53 -4.55
N GLN A 177 4.18 1.54 -4.45
CA GLN A 177 4.25 2.64 -5.40
C GLN A 177 4.93 2.11 -6.69
N PRO A 178 4.26 2.09 -7.87
CA PRO A 178 4.84 1.54 -9.10
C PRO A 178 6.24 2.07 -9.46
N LEU A 179 6.44 3.38 -9.35
CA LEU A 179 7.69 4.07 -9.68
C LEU A 179 8.81 3.85 -8.65
N HIS A 180 8.53 3.20 -7.52
CA HIS A 180 9.54 2.68 -6.60
C HIS A 180 10.07 1.31 -7.00
N ALA A 181 9.44 0.68 -8.00
CA ALA A 181 9.84 -0.60 -8.55
C ALA A 181 10.40 -0.46 -9.98
N THR A 182 10.95 0.71 -10.35
CA THR A 182 11.67 0.93 -11.62
C THR A 182 12.93 1.76 -11.47
N GLY A 183 13.98 1.39 -12.20
CA GLY A 183 15.20 2.18 -12.32
C GLY A 183 15.14 3.25 -13.43
N PHE A 184 14.15 3.18 -14.32
CA PHE A 184 14.02 4.08 -15.46
C PHE A 184 14.01 5.55 -15.02
N LYS A 185 14.95 6.35 -15.53
CA LYS A 185 15.08 7.79 -15.22
C LYS A 185 14.96 8.08 -13.70
N ARG A 186 15.65 7.26 -12.89
CA ARG A 186 15.65 7.33 -11.41
C ARG A 186 14.25 7.20 -10.83
N GLY A 187 13.51 6.15 -11.21
CA GLY A 187 12.10 5.99 -10.81
C GLY A 187 11.19 7.05 -11.42
N ALA A 188 11.50 7.51 -12.64
CA ALA A 188 10.84 8.62 -13.32
C ALA A 188 10.90 9.97 -12.57
N ASN A 189 11.90 10.18 -11.71
CA ASN A 189 12.18 11.51 -11.15
C ASN A 189 12.66 12.50 -12.22
N ASP A 190 13.29 12.00 -13.29
CA ASP A 190 13.76 12.82 -14.40
C ASP A 190 12.77 12.85 -15.59
N VAL A 191 11.50 12.45 -15.38
CA VAL A 191 10.42 12.56 -16.38
C VAL A 191 9.53 13.74 -16.02
N PRO A 192 9.60 14.89 -16.72
CA PRO A 192 8.76 16.04 -16.42
C PRO A 192 7.29 15.82 -16.85
N VAL A 193 6.35 16.32 -16.05
CA VAL A 193 4.91 16.37 -16.33
C VAL A 193 4.31 17.66 -15.78
N MET A 194 3.08 18.00 -16.16
CA MET A 194 2.36 19.17 -15.64
C MET A 194 0.97 18.78 -15.12
N LEU A 195 0.69 19.06 -13.85
CA LEU A 195 -0.63 18.88 -13.23
C LEU A 195 -1.20 20.24 -12.86
N ASP A 196 -2.38 20.58 -13.38
CA ASP A 196 -3.10 21.82 -13.06
C ASP A 196 -2.20 23.09 -13.16
N GLY A 197 -1.39 23.16 -14.23
CA GLY A 197 -0.44 24.27 -14.48
C GLY A 197 0.87 24.21 -13.68
N THR A 198 1.05 23.20 -12.81
CA THR A 198 2.26 23.03 -11.98
C THR A 198 3.18 21.97 -12.58
N HIS A 199 4.42 22.35 -12.90
CA HIS A 199 5.46 21.42 -13.31
C HIS A 199 5.96 20.56 -12.14
N MET A 200 6.06 19.25 -12.37
CA MET A 200 6.63 18.29 -11.41
C MET A 200 7.23 17.08 -12.14
N SER A 201 7.89 16.18 -11.41
CA SER A 201 8.29 14.88 -11.98
C SER A 201 7.10 13.92 -12.00
N LEU A 202 7.14 12.93 -12.89
CA LEU A 202 6.17 11.84 -12.93
C LEU A 202 6.17 11.07 -11.59
N HIS A 203 7.34 10.89 -10.98
CA HIS A 203 7.46 10.33 -9.64
C HIS A 203 6.63 11.10 -8.60
N ALA A 204 6.84 12.42 -8.50
CA ALA A 204 6.10 13.29 -7.60
C ALA A 204 4.59 13.32 -7.89
N LEU A 205 4.21 13.23 -9.17
CA LEU A 205 2.82 13.11 -9.57
C LEU A 205 2.15 11.89 -8.91
N TRP A 206 2.80 10.72 -8.95
CA TRP A 206 2.29 9.49 -8.37
C TRP A 206 2.40 9.45 -6.84
N ASP A 207 3.49 9.96 -6.25
CA ASP A 207 3.66 9.98 -4.80
C ASP A 207 2.61 10.83 -4.09
N TYR A 208 2.28 11.99 -4.64
CA TYR A 208 1.39 12.94 -3.96
C TYR A 208 0.50 13.77 -4.87
N GLY A 209 0.85 13.98 -6.14
CA GLY A 209 0.07 14.83 -7.05
C GLY A 209 -1.36 14.32 -7.24
N LEU A 210 -1.50 13.08 -7.71
CA LEU A 210 -2.81 12.44 -7.95
C LEU A 210 -3.57 12.20 -6.65
N ILE A 211 -2.87 11.83 -5.56
CA ILE A 211 -3.46 11.66 -4.23
C ILE A 211 -4.08 12.96 -3.73
N ARG A 212 -3.33 14.06 -3.76
CA ARG A 212 -3.84 15.37 -3.29
C ARG A 212 -4.98 15.87 -4.16
N LYS A 213 -4.90 15.66 -5.48
CA LYS A 213 -6.01 15.98 -6.39
C LYS A 213 -7.27 15.19 -6.01
N SER A 214 -7.16 13.87 -5.77
CA SER A 214 -8.31 13.05 -5.32
C SER A 214 -8.84 13.48 -3.96
N ILE A 215 -7.98 13.72 -2.96
CA ILE A 215 -8.42 14.22 -1.64
C ILE A 215 -9.21 15.52 -1.77
N ASN A 216 -8.74 16.46 -2.59
CA ASN A 216 -9.40 17.75 -2.76
C ASN A 216 -10.71 17.63 -3.54
N ALA A 217 -10.70 16.89 -4.66
CA ALA A 217 -11.84 16.80 -5.58
C ALA A 217 -12.93 15.84 -5.07
N ASP A 218 -12.55 14.65 -4.60
CA ASP A 218 -13.48 13.56 -4.26
C ASP A 218 -13.87 13.56 -2.77
N TYR A 219 -13.05 14.17 -1.90
CA TYR A 219 -13.21 14.10 -0.43
C TYR A 219 -13.18 15.47 0.26
N GLN A 220 -13.44 16.56 -0.47
CA GLN A 220 -13.54 17.92 0.08
C GLN A 220 -12.30 18.36 0.91
N GLY A 221 -11.12 17.85 0.55
CA GLY A 221 -9.86 18.11 1.25
C GLY A 221 -9.64 17.25 2.51
N SER A 222 -10.56 16.33 2.83
CA SER A 222 -10.54 15.52 4.05
C SER A 222 -9.76 14.22 3.88
N ARG A 223 -8.51 14.22 4.35
CA ARG A 223 -7.67 13.01 4.44
C ARG A 223 -8.36 11.88 5.24
N PRO A 224 -9.00 12.13 6.40
CA PRO A 224 -9.72 11.09 7.12
C PRO A 224 -10.86 10.47 6.31
N GLN A 225 -11.61 11.25 5.52
CA GLN A 225 -12.67 10.70 4.66
C GLN A 225 -12.10 9.84 3.54
N TRP A 226 -11.00 10.25 2.92
CA TRP A 226 -10.31 9.44 1.91
C TRP A 226 -9.86 8.08 2.47
N VAL A 227 -9.24 8.07 3.66
CA VAL A 227 -8.85 6.82 4.34
C VAL A 227 -10.07 5.99 4.76
N ALA A 228 -11.13 6.64 5.26
CA ALA A 228 -12.37 5.96 5.63
C ALA A 228 -13.05 5.28 4.44
N ALA A 229 -13.02 5.91 3.26
CA ALA A 229 -13.54 5.30 2.03
C ALA A 229 -12.77 4.03 1.66
N MET A 230 -11.43 4.05 1.72
CA MET A 230 -10.62 2.84 1.49
C MET A 230 -10.91 1.74 2.53
N LEU A 231 -11.07 2.10 3.80
CA LEU A 231 -11.45 1.15 4.86
C LEU A 231 -12.85 0.57 4.63
N HIS A 232 -13.79 1.37 4.13
CA HIS A 232 -15.12 0.91 3.77
C HIS A 232 -15.06 -0.10 2.63
N THR A 233 -14.27 0.17 1.57
CA THR A 233 -14.03 -0.78 0.48
C THR A 233 -13.51 -2.11 1.01
N VAL A 234 -12.48 -2.10 1.86
CA VAL A 234 -11.93 -3.33 2.47
C VAL A 234 -12.98 -4.11 3.25
N ARG A 235 -13.79 -3.43 4.07
CA ARG A 235 -14.84 -4.07 4.87
C ARG A 235 -15.97 -4.65 4.02
N ALA A 236 -16.40 -3.91 2.99
CA ALA A 236 -17.43 -4.35 2.06
C ALA A 236 -16.99 -5.63 1.33
N THR A 237 -15.74 -5.68 0.87
CA THR A 237 -15.16 -6.89 0.28
C THR A 237 -15.11 -8.04 1.27
N ALA A 238 -14.62 -7.82 2.50
CA ALA A 238 -14.55 -8.87 3.53
C ALA A 238 -15.93 -9.40 3.97
N LEU A 239 -16.98 -8.56 3.96
CA LEU A 239 -18.34 -8.98 4.25
C LEU A 239 -18.94 -9.82 3.12
N ALA A 240 -18.66 -9.47 1.86
CA ALA A 240 -19.05 -10.28 0.71
C ALA A 240 -18.46 -11.70 0.77
N GLU A 241 -17.27 -11.85 1.35
CA GLU A 241 -16.58 -13.14 1.54
C GLU A 241 -17.09 -13.97 2.73
N ARG A 242 -17.80 -13.37 3.70
CA ARG A 242 -18.33 -14.06 4.90
C ARG A 242 -19.66 -14.78 4.70
N VAL A 243 -20.28 -14.61 3.53
CA VAL A 243 -21.50 -15.33 3.14
C VAL A 243 -21.07 -16.67 2.54
N VAL A 244 -21.04 -17.72 3.37
CA VAL A 244 -20.83 -19.11 2.94
C VAL A 244 -22.20 -19.79 2.82
N LEU A 245 -22.48 -20.40 1.66
CA LEU A 245 -23.66 -21.23 1.44
C LEU A 245 -23.49 -22.59 2.13
N VAL A 246 -24.50 -23.05 2.87
CA VAL A 246 -24.54 -24.35 3.54
C VAL A 246 -25.43 -25.30 2.71
N GLU A 247 -24.90 -26.45 2.29
CA GLU A 247 -25.68 -27.57 1.75
C GLU A 247 -26.32 -28.37 2.91
N ASP A 248 -27.58 -28.77 2.72
CA ASP A 248 -28.35 -29.73 3.54
C ASP A 248 -28.71 -30.90 2.62
N GLU A 249 -28.68 -32.14 3.13
CA GLU A 249 -28.66 -33.41 2.36
C GLU A 249 -29.95 -33.73 1.56
N GLU A 250 -30.94 -32.84 1.48
CA GLU A 250 -32.23 -33.15 0.84
C GLU A 250 -32.50 -32.48 -0.51
N VAL A 251 -31.56 -31.72 -1.10
CA VAL A 251 -31.82 -31.05 -2.38
C VAL A 251 -30.61 -31.15 -3.31
N GLU A 252 -30.81 -31.83 -4.44
CA GLU A 252 -29.85 -31.98 -5.55
C GLU A 252 -29.08 -30.68 -5.86
N MET A 253 -27.76 -30.84 -5.90
CA MET A 253 -26.80 -29.78 -6.21
C MET A 253 -27.07 -29.13 -7.58
N VAL A 254 -27.11 -27.80 -7.59
CA VAL A 254 -26.57 -27.05 -8.73
C VAL A 254 -25.20 -26.57 -8.31
N ALA A 255 -24.19 -27.40 -8.57
CA ALA A 255 -22.82 -26.96 -8.47
C ALA A 255 -22.61 -25.86 -9.52
N ILE A 256 -22.51 -24.59 -9.09
CA ILE A 256 -21.70 -23.64 -9.85
C ILE A 256 -20.26 -23.97 -9.49
N ASN A 257 -19.80 -25.12 -10.01
CA ASN A 257 -18.38 -25.42 -10.14
C ASN A 257 -17.88 -24.64 -11.35
N ASP A 258 -18.10 -23.32 -11.33
CA ASP A 258 -17.52 -22.43 -12.30
C ASP A 258 -16.33 -21.79 -11.60
N VAL A 259 -15.19 -22.45 -11.76
CA VAL A 259 -13.86 -21.93 -11.45
C VAL A 259 -13.59 -20.59 -12.17
N ASP A 260 -14.48 -20.16 -13.07
CA ASP A 260 -14.44 -18.87 -13.77
C ASP A 260 -15.47 -17.83 -13.33
N SER A 261 -16.23 -18.05 -12.26
CA SER A 261 -17.11 -17.03 -11.69
C SER A 261 -16.33 -15.93 -10.93
N PRO A 262 -16.54 -14.62 -11.22
CA PRO A 262 -15.92 -13.51 -10.52
C PRO A 262 -16.13 -13.53 -8.99
N LEU A 263 -17.22 -14.16 -8.52
CA LEU A 263 -17.55 -14.31 -7.10
C LEU A 263 -16.76 -15.43 -6.41
N ALA A 264 -16.39 -16.49 -7.12
CA ALA A 264 -15.55 -17.56 -6.58
C ALA A 264 -14.09 -17.12 -6.38
N ARG A 265 -13.60 -16.21 -7.22
CA ARG A 265 -12.23 -15.67 -7.11
C ARG A 265 -12.06 -14.64 -5.97
N LEU A 266 -13.16 -14.06 -5.47
CA LEU A 266 -13.18 -13.14 -4.33
C LEU A 266 -13.05 -13.82 -2.95
N GLY A 267 -13.46 -15.09 -2.80
CA GLY A 267 -13.59 -15.78 -1.50
C GLY A 267 -12.31 -16.27 -0.79
N HIS A 268 -11.11 -15.86 -1.24
CA HIS A 268 -9.85 -16.42 -0.71
C HIS A 268 -9.10 -15.51 0.28
N VAL A 269 -9.51 -14.24 0.46
CA VAL A 269 -8.81 -13.27 1.33
C VAL A 269 -9.29 -13.35 2.79
N ALA A 270 -10.54 -13.71 3.04
CA ALA A 270 -11.17 -13.73 4.36
C ALA A 270 -10.71 -14.89 5.24
N ARG A 271 -10.13 -15.95 4.66
CA ARG A 271 -9.56 -17.07 5.41
C ARG A 271 -8.42 -16.66 6.35
N GLY A 272 -7.77 -15.52 6.11
CA GLY A 272 -6.63 -15.05 6.90
C GLY A 272 -6.94 -14.03 8.00
N LEU A 273 -8.17 -13.49 8.08
CA LEU A 273 -8.45 -12.32 8.93
C LEU A 273 -9.67 -12.44 9.84
N VAL A 274 -10.58 -13.40 9.65
CA VAL A 274 -11.80 -13.46 10.46
C VAL A 274 -12.37 -14.87 10.57
N ASP A 275 -12.33 -15.42 11.78
CA ASP A 275 -13.13 -16.59 12.14
C ASP A 275 -14.63 -16.22 12.28
N ARG A 276 -15.48 -17.19 11.91
CA ARG A 276 -16.95 -17.34 12.09
C ARG A 276 -17.86 -16.98 10.89
N ALA A 277 -18.67 -17.98 10.50
CA ALA A 277 -19.76 -17.96 9.52
C ALA A 277 -21.14 -17.67 10.17
N ILE A 278 -22.11 -17.20 9.37
CA ILE A 278 -23.53 -17.03 9.75
C ILE A 278 -24.36 -18.07 8.98
N MET A 279 -25.22 -18.84 9.67
CA MET A 279 -26.18 -19.77 9.07
C MET A 279 -27.55 -19.12 8.93
N LEU A 280 -28.21 -19.26 7.77
CA LEU A 280 -29.62 -18.88 7.56
C LEU A 280 -30.49 -20.14 7.56
N GLY A 281 -31.60 -20.12 8.31
CA GLY A 281 -32.53 -21.25 8.44
C GLY A 281 -33.60 -21.33 7.35
N ALA A 282 -34.13 -22.55 7.16
CA ALA A 282 -35.11 -22.95 6.14
C ALA A 282 -36.35 -22.05 5.91
N PRO A 283 -36.91 -21.30 6.89
CA PRO A 283 -38.05 -20.41 6.64
C PRO A 283 -37.74 -19.28 5.64
N ALA A 284 -36.51 -18.75 5.65
CA ALA A 284 -36.09 -17.69 4.74
C ALA A 284 -35.96 -18.20 3.29
N VAL A 285 -35.51 -19.45 3.11
CA VAL A 285 -35.38 -20.12 1.80
C VAL A 285 -36.76 -20.46 1.20
N ARG A 286 -37.72 -20.86 2.05
CA ARG A 286 -39.10 -21.16 1.62
C ARG A 286 -39.87 -19.94 1.15
N ALA A 287 -39.68 -18.78 1.79
CA ALA A 287 -40.29 -17.52 1.36
C ALA A 287 -39.80 -17.09 -0.04
N ILE A 288 -38.53 -17.33 -0.34
CA ILE A 288 -37.93 -17.02 -1.65
C ILE A 288 -38.44 -17.99 -2.73
N ARG A 289 -38.59 -19.28 -2.43
CA ARG A 289 -39.08 -20.29 -3.39
C ARG A 289 -40.55 -20.11 -3.78
N GLN A 290 -41.42 -19.68 -2.87
CA GLN A 290 -42.86 -19.59 -3.14
C GLN A 290 -43.25 -18.41 -4.05
N GLN A 291 -42.33 -17.49 -4.33
CA GLN A 291 -42.59 -16.32 -5.17
C GLN A 291 -42.29 -16.52 -6.68
N HIS A 292 -41.79 -17.69 -7.12
CA HIS A 292 -41.21 -17.85 -8.46
C HIS A 292 -41.63 -19.12 -9.24
N SER A 293 -42.92 -19.27 -9.52
CA SER A 293 -43.38 -20.14 -10.61
C SER A 293 -43.82 -19.25 -11.77
N VAL A 294 -42.94 -19.02 -12.76
CA VAL A 294 -43.18 -18.71 -14.21
C VAL A 294 -41.99 -17.92 -14.80
N GLN A 295 -41.25 -18.58 -15.69
CA GLN A 295 -40.18 -18.15 -16.62
C GLN A 295 -38.79 -17.73 -16.10
N PRO A 296 -37.68 -18.14 -16.79
CA PRO A 296 -36.36 -18.19 -16.18
C PRO A 296 -35.34 -17.31 -16.92
N GLN A 297 -35.51 -15.99 -16.97
CA GLN A 297 -34.41 -15.04 -17.21
C GLN A 297 -34.78 -13.73 -16.51
N LEU A 298 -33.86 -13.19 -15.70
CA LEU A 298 -34.00 -12.01 -14.82
C LEU A 298 -34.68 -12.25 -13.46
N ALA A 299 -33.86 -12.45 -12.43
CA ALA A 299 -34.17 -11.97 -11.09
C ALA A 299 -32.87 -11.53 -10.40
N ARG A 300 -32.57 -10.24 -10.58
CA ARG A 300 -31.74 -9.44 -9.68
C ARG A 300 -32.48 -9.31 -8.35
N ALA A 301 -31.80 -9.57 -7.23
CA ALA A 301 -32.06 -8.89 -5.97
C ALA A 301 -30.85 -9.04 -5.03
N VAL A 302 -29.93 -8.07 -5.09
CA VAL A 302 -29.33 -7.55 -3.87
C VAL A 302 -30.19 -6.34 -3.53
N VAL A 303 -30.96 -6.42 -2.45
CA VAL A 303 -31.58 -5.24 -1.86
C VAL A 303 -30.48 -4.51 -1.10
N ILE A 304 -29.96 -3.43 -1.69
CA ILE A 304 -29.48 -2.28 -0.92
C ILE A 304 -30.45 -1.16 -1.24
N ALA A 305 -31.42 -0.96 -0.36
CA ALA A 305 -32.21 0.26 -0.33
C ALA A 305 -31.76 1.06 0.89
N ASP A 306 -31.03 2.15 0.65
CA ASP A 306 -31.56 3.45 1.02
C ASP A 306 -31.07 4.49 0.01
N VAL A 307 -31.97 4.92 -0.88
CA VAL A 307 -31.74 6.06 -1.78
C VAL A 307 -32.94 6.97 -1.60
N SER A 308 -32.80 7.93 -0.69
CA SER A 308 -33.68 9.09 -0.66
C SER A 308 -33.47 9.90 -1.95
N ALA A 309 -34.54 9.98 -2.76
CA ALA A 309 -34.81 10.97 -3.79
C ALA A 309 -33.81 11.10 -4.96
N THR A 310 -34.23 10.64 -6.14
CA THR A 310 -34.44 11.48 -7.33
C THR A 310 -35.38 10.74 -8.28
N ASP A 311 -36.56 11.31 -8.51
CA ASP A 311 -37.45 10.97 -9.62
C ASP A 311 -36.72 11.26 -10.94
N ASN A 312 -36.45 10.21 -11.72
CA ASN A 312 -36.41 10.23 -13.18
C ASN A 312 -36.23 8.79 -13.69
N ASP A 313 -37.30 8.27 -14.30
CA ASP A 313 -37.49 6.91 -14.80
C ASP A 313 -36.74 6.63 -16.13
N ASP A 314 -35.41 6.70 -16.12
CA ASP A 314 -34.62 6.07 -17.19
C ASP A 314 -33.82 4.87 -16.64
N PRO A 315 -34.18 3.63 -17.01
CA PRO A 315 -33.44 2.45 -16.56
C PRO A 315 -32.05 2.45 -17.18
N ILE A 316 -31.04 2.58 -16.33
CA ILE A 316 -29.63 2.43 -16.70
C ILE A 316 -29.43 1.05 -17.35
N ASP A 317 -29.07 1.05 -18.64
CA ASP A 317 -28.79 -0.15 -19.43
C ASP A 317 -27.62 -0.95 -18.79
N PRO A 318 -27.85 -2.20 -18.36
CA PRO A 318 -26.84 -3.08 -17.78
C PRO A 318 -25.60 -3.28 -18.67
N ALA A 319 -25.74 -3.21 -19.99
CA ALA A 319 -24.61 -3.36 -20.92
C ALA A 319 -23.64 -2.17 -20.85
N THR A 320 -24.16 -0.97 -20.56
CA THR A 320 -23.36 0.25 -20.35
C THR A 320 -22.59 0.19 -19.02
N VAL A 321 -23.16 -0.47 -18.00
CA VAL A 321 -22.50 -0.74 -16.71
C VAL A 321 -21.42 -1.81 -16.84
N LEU A 322 -21.67 -2.89 -17.61
CA LEU A 322 -20.68 -3.94 -17.88
C LEU A 322 -19.51 -3.44 -18.73
N ALA A 323 -19.75 -2.57 -19.71
CA ALA A 323 -18.69 -1.95 -20.52
C ALA A 323 -17.82 -0.95 -19.74
N ALA A 324 -18.28 -0.51 -18.55
CA ALA A 324 -17.52 0.34 -17.63
C ALA A 324 -16.69 -0.45 -16.61
N LEU A 325 -16.79 -1.80 -16.59
CA LEU A 325 -15.99 -2.64 -15.73
C LEU A 325 -14.58 -2.84 -16.34
N PRO A 326 -13.49 -2.56 -15.60
CA PRO A 326 -12.13 -2.78 -16.08
C PRO A 326 -11.86 -4.27 -16.35
N SER A 327 -11.03 -4.56 -17.34
CA SER A 327 -10.72 -5.92 -17.82
C SER A 327 -10.18 -6.85 -16.71
N GLU A 328 -10.55 -8.14 -16.80
CA GLU A 328 -10.28 -9.29 -15.91
C GLU A 328 -8.85 -9.39 -15.32
N ASP A 329 -7.82 -8.83 -15.97
CA ASP A 329 -6.43 -8.83 -15.47
C ASP A 329 -6.13 -7.80 -14.36
N GLU A 330 -7.11 -7.00 -13.95
CA GLU A 330 -6.90 -5.89 -13.00
C GLU A 330 -7.23 -6.21 -11.54
N TYR A 331 -8.01 -7.26 -11.28
CA TYR A 331 -8.59 -7.51 -9.95
C TYR A 331 -8.82 -9.02 -9.65
N ALA A 332 -7.85 -9.89 -9.95
CA ALA A 332 -7.89 -11.30 -9.54
C ALA A 332 -7.54 -11.49 -8.03
N PRO A 333 -8.52 -11.76 -7.13
CA PRO A 333 -8.38 -11.53 -5.68
C PRO A 333 -7.74 -12.64 -4.82
N SER A 334 -7.13 -13.69 -5.36
CA SER A 334 -6.42 -14.70 -4.53
C SER A 334 -4.90 -14.48 -4.44
N SER A 335 -4.32 -13.52 -5.18
CA SER A 335 -2.87 -13.38 -5.34
C SER A 335 -2.23 -12.15 -4.66
N GLU A 336 -3.01 -11.37 -3.91
CA GLU A 336 -2.57 -10.03 -3.47
C GLU A 336 -1.90 -10.01 -2.10
N VAL A 337 -2.36 -10.80 -1.11
CA VAL A 337 -1.79 -10.91 0.25
C VAL A 337 -1.06 -12.25 0.47
N ASP A 338 -1.22 -13.17 -0.49
CA ASP A 338 -0.92 -14.61 -0.45
C ASP A 338 0.35 -14.99 0.34
N CYS A 339 1.46 -14.30 0.08
CA CYS A 339 2.72 -14.66 0.73
C CYS A 339 2.86 -14.16 2.18
N ALA A 340 2.30 -13.02 2.55
CA ALA A 340 2.48 -12.48 3.91
C ALA A 340 1.78 -13.34 4.98
N VAL A 341 0.69 -14.02 4.61
CA VAL A 341 -0.11 -14.84 5.54
C VAL A 341 0.63 -16.10 5.96
N SER A 342 1.42 -16.69 5.07
CA SER A 342 2.05 -18.01 5.25
C SER A 342 3.58 -17.99 5.33
N VAL A 343 4.23 -16.84 5.10
CA VAL A 343 5.69 -16.75 5.06
C VAL A 343 6.33 -17.11 6.41
N ASP A 344 7.43 -17.85 6.37
CA ASP A 344 8.34 -17.95 7.52
C ASP A 344 9.07 -16.61 7.70
N VAL A 345 8.56 -15.81 8.63
CA VAL A 345 9.08 -14.48 8.96
C VAL A 345 10.46 -14.50 9.61
N ARG A 346 10.92 -15.65 10.12
CA ARG A 346 12.27 -15.79 10.71
C ARG A 346 13.33 -16.06 9.64
N HIS A 347 12.92 -16.53 8.46
CA HIS A 347 13.80 -16.76 7.32
C HIS A 347 13.81 -15.57 6.35
N VAL A 348 14.91 -14.81 6.38
CA VAL A 348 15.13 -13.62 5.51
C VAL A 348 14.82 -13.92 4.04
N GLY A 349 15.31 -15.04 3.49
CA GLY A 349 15.09 -15.38 2.08
C GLY A 349 13.62 -15.64 1.73
N ALA A 350 12.82 -16.18 2.65
CA ALA A 350 11.40 -16.38 2.44
C ALA A 350 10.65 -15.03 2.36
N VAL A 351 10.96 -14.11 3.28
CA VAL A 351 10.38 -12.76 3.26
C VAL A 351 10.87 -11.96 2.04
N THR A 352 12.14 -12.10 1.65
CA THR A 352 12.66 -11.45 0.42
C THR A 352 11.89 -11.92 -0.80
N ARG A 353 11.64 -13.23 -0.99
CA ARG A 353 10.83 -13.73 -2.11
C ARG A 353 9.41 -13.17 -2.12
N CYS A 354 8.81 -13.00 -0.94
CA CYS A 354 7.49 -12.40 -0.79
C CYS A 354 7.50 -10.91 -1.21
N ALA A 355 8.45 -10.13 -0.70
CA ALA A 355 8.64 -8.73 -1.07
C ALA A 355 9.00 -8.56 -2.56
N THR A 356 9.76 -9.47 -3.16
CA THR A 356 10.04 -9.48 -4.61
C THR A 356 8.77 -9.65 -5.43
N ARG A 357 7.81 -10.50 -5.02
CA ARG A 357 6.53 -10.62 -5.72
C ARG A 357 5.73 -9.31 -5.69
N TRP A 358 5.74 -8.61 -4.56
CA TRP A 358 5.10 -7.29 -4.44
C TRP A 358 5.77 -6.26 -5.33
N ALA A 359 7.10 -6.23 -5.35
CA ALA A 359 7.88 -5.35 -6.22
C ALA A 359 7.58 -5.63 -7.69
N GLN A 360 7.50 -6.89 -8.10
CA GLN A 360 7.16 -7.29 -9.47
C GLN A 360 5.73 -6.90 -9.86
N GLN A 361 4.76 -6.99 -8.95
CA GLN A 361 3.40 -6.53 -9.18
C GLN A 361 3.36 -5.02 -9.42
N SER A 362 4.05 -4.23 -8.59
CA SER A 362 4.17 -2.79 -8.76
C SER A 362 4.93 -2.40 -10.03
N ASN A 363 6.00 -3.13 -10.37
CA ASN A 363 6.76 -2.94 -11.60
C ASN A 363 5.89 -3.14 -12.86
N ARG A 364 5.00 -4.14 -12.87
CA ARG A 364 4.06 -4.35 -13.99
C ARG A 364 3.12 -3.15 -14.20
N LEU A 365 2.71 -2.48 -13.11
CA LEU A 365 1.88 -1.28 -13.18
C LEU A 365 2.61 -0.08 -13.79
N VAL A 366 3.95 -0.08 -13.80
CA VAL A 366 4.73 0.95 -14.51
C VAL A 366 4.39 0.93 -16.00
N CYS A 367 4.42 -0.24 -16.64
CA CYS A 367 4.05 -0.37 -18.06
C CYS A 367 2.54 -0.31 -18.28
N LYS A 368 1.76 -0.98 -17.41
CA LYS A 368 0.30 -1.09 -17.59
C LYS A 368 -0.42 0.24 -17.38
N SER A 369 -0.03 0.99 -16.34
CA SER A 369 -0.82 2.13 -15.86
C SER A 369 -0.06 3.45 -15.83
N VAL A 370 1.22 3.46 -15.43
CA VAL A 370 2.01 4.70 -15.35
C VAL A 370 2.34 5.25 -16.73
N PHE A 371 2.94 4.41 -17.58
CA PHE A 371 3.21 4.71 -18.98
C PHE A 371 1.99 4.35 -19.84
N GLY A 372 1.36 3.21 -19.56
CA GLY A 372 0.14 2.75 -20.21
C GLY A 372 0.24 2.84 -21.73
N ALA A 373 -0.88 3.03 -22.42
CA ALA A 373 -0.90 3.20 -23.88
C ALA A 373 -0.11 4.44 -24.39
N ARG A 374 0.24 5.38 -23.50
CA ARG A 374 0.97 6.60 -23.87
C ARG A 374 2.46 6.32 -24.11
N GLY A 375 3.04 5.30 -23.46
CA GLY A 375 4.46 4.97 -23.60
C GLY A 375 5.34 6.21 -23.43
N ALA A 376 6.25 6.44 -24.37
CA ALA A 376 7.14 7.62 -24.37
C ALA A 376 6.40 8.99 -24.33
N ALA A 377 5.13 9.07 -24.76
CA ALA A 377 4.36 10.32 -24.73
C ALA A 377 3.95 10.78 -23.32
N VAL A 378 4.22 9.98 -22.28
CA VAL A 378 4.07 10.44 -20.88
C VAL A 378 5.05 11.55 -20.54
N GLU A 379 6.24 11.57 -21.16
CA GLU A 379 7.23 12.60 -20.90
C GLU A 379 6.79 13.95 -21.50
N GLY A 380 6.66 14.96 -20.64
CA GLY A 380 6.16 16.28 -20.99
C GLY A 380 4.63 16.38 -21.03
N MET A 381 3.89 15.35 -20.64
CA MET A 381 2.43 15.37 -20.70
C MET A 381 1.82 16.41 -19.76
N VAL A 382 0.71 17.00 -20.20
CA VAL A 382 -0.24 17.69 -19.32
C VAL A 382 -1.23 16.65 -18.81
N VAL A 383 -1.33 16.50 -17.50
CA VAL A 383 -2.16 15.47 -16.88
C VAL A 383 -3.63 15.82 -17.08
N ASP A 384 -4.30 15.02 -17.90
CA ASP A 384 -5.73 15.10 -18.18
C ASP A 384 -6.56 14.31 -17.14
N ASP A 385 -7.88 14.48 -17.18
CA ASP A 385 -8.81 13.79 -16.27
C ASP A 385 -8.85 12.28 -16.48
N ALA A 386 -8.49 11.78 -17.67
CA ALA A 386 -8.44 10.35 -17.93
C ALA A 386 -7.24 9.70 -17.23
N TYR A 387 -6.06 10.32 -17.34
CA TYR A 387 -4.85 9.90 -16.62
C TYR A 387 -5.06 10.00 -15.12
N TRP A 388 -5.67 11.08 -14.63
CA TRP A 388 -5.96 11.23 -13.20
C TRP A 388 -6.94 10.16 -12.69
N ARG A 389 -8.04 9.88 -13.39
CA ARG A 389 -9.01 8.85 -12.97
C ARG A 389 -8.41 7.44 -13.00
N GLN A 390 -7.66 7.09 -14.02
CA GLN A 390 -6.94 5.80 -14.05
C GLN A 390 -5.93 5.72 -12.90
N GLY A 391 -5.11 6.76 -12.73
CA GLY A 391 -4.05 6.78 -11.73
C GLY A 391 -4.60 6.73 -10.30
N LYS A 392 -5.70 7.45 -10.00
CA LYS A 392 -6.29 7.43 -8.65
C LYS A 392 -6.78 6.04 -8.25
N ASP A 393 -7.35 5.28 -9.18
CA ASP A 393 -7.85 3.94 -8.91
C ASP A 393 -6.67 3.00 -8.58
N VAL A 394 -5.63 3.01 -9.41
CA VAL A 394 -4.41 2.23 -9.18
C VAL A 394 -3.77 2.60 -7.84
N ILE A 395 -3.69 3.89 -7.52
CA ILE A 395 -3.12 4.37 -6.26
C ILE A 395 -3.91 3.85 -5.05
N ASN A 396 -5.24 3.98 -5.07
CA ASN A 396 -6.08 3.51 -3.97
C ASN A 396 -5.94 2.00 -3.77
N THR A 397 -5.93 1.22 -4.87
CA THR A 397 -5.70 -0.23 -4.83
C THR A 397 -4.34 -0.58 -4.24
N GLN A 398 -3.27 0.10 -4.66
CA GLN A 398 -1.92 -0.18 -4.17
C GLN A 398 -1.74 0.21 -2.69
N ILE A 399 -2.35 1.29 -2.24
CA ILE A 399 -2.36 1.70 -0.82
C ILE A 399 -3.12 0.66 0.02
N ILE A 400 -4.28 0.19 -0.44
CA ILE A 400 -5.03 -0.90 0.21
C ILE A 400 -4.19 -2.18 0.28
N ARG A 401 -3.61 -2.61 -0.84
CA ARG A 401 -2.75 -3.79 -0.92
C ARG A 401 -1.57 -3.69 0.05
N ALA A 402 -0.89 -2.55 0.10
CA ALA A 402 0.21 -2.32 1.03
C ALA A 402 -0.23 -2.44 2.49
N GLY A 403 -1.36 -1.80 2.84
CA GLY A 403 -1.93 -1.87 4.19
C GLY A 403 -2.27 -3.31 4.61
N LEU A 404 -2.92 -4.08 3.73
CA LEU A 404 -3.31 -5.46 4.00
C LEU A 404 -2.10 -6.40 4.08
N ARG A 405 -1.10 -6.25 3.19
CA ARG A 405 0.16 -7.00 3.24
C ARG A 405 0.93 -6.74 4.53
N LEU A 406 1.00 -5.47 4.93
CA LEU A 406 1.64 -5.07 6.16
C LEU A 406 0.92 -5.65 7.38
N ALA A 407 -0.42 -5.58 7.43
CA ALA A 407 -1.20 -6.19 8.49
C ALA A 407 -0.97 -7.70 8.57
N ALA A 408 -1.07 -8.41 7.44
CA ALA A 408 -0.84 -9.84 7.38
C ALA A 408 0.58 -10.22 7.86
N LEU A 409 1.60 -9.47 7.45
CA LEU A 409 2.97 -9.71 7.87
C LEU A 409 3.17 -9.44 9.36
N LEU A 410 2.60 -8.36 9.91
CA LEU A 410 2.68 -8.05 11.34
C LEU A 410 1.89 -9.06 12.19
N ASN A 411 0.70 -9.47 11.75
CA ASN A 411 -0.06 -10.56 12.35
C ASN A 411 0.78 -11.85 12.36
N ARG A 412 1.39 -12.21 11.22
CA ARG A 412 2.28 -13.36 11.12
C ARG A 412 3.50 -13.28 12.05
N ILE A 413 4.03 -12.07 12.28
CA ILE A 413 5.16 -11.84 13.20
C ILE A 413 4.73 -12.02 14.66
N PHE A 414 3.55 -11.57 15.07
CA PHE A 414 3.17 -11.47 16.48
C PHE A 414 2.13 -12.49 16.95
N ASP A 415 1.35 -13.03 16.04
CA ASP A 415 0.44 -14.14 16.30
C ASP A 415 1.24 -15.44 16.38
N VAL A 416 0.86 -16.28 17.32
CA VAL A 416 1.50 -17.58 17.53
C VAL A 416 0.92 -18.51 16.49
N GLU A 417 1.76 -19.16 15.68
CA GLU A 417 1.29 -20.38 15.03
C GLU A 417 0.95 -21.38 16.13
N ASN A 418 -0.29 -21.83 16.20
CA ASN A 418 -0.58 -23.09 16.88
C ASN A 418 0.07 -24.24 16.08
N VAL A 419 1.39 -24.39 16.13
CA VAL A 419 2.12 -25.59 15.66
C VAL A 419 1.93 -26.76 16.65
N ALA A 420 0.83 -26.80 17.40
CA ALA A 420 0.50 -27.89 18.30
C ALA A 420 -1.03 -28.08 18.42
N ARG A 421 -1.67 -28.45 17.29
CA ARG A 421 -2.88 -29.30 17.31
C ARG A 421 -2.76 -30.49 16.35
N ALA A 422 -1.53 -30.85 16.00
CA ALA A 422 -1.18 -32.19 15.53
C ALA A 422 -0.50 -32.91 16.70
N GLY A 423 -1.31 -33.42 17.63
CA GLY A 423 -0.80 -34.14 18.80
C GLY A 423 -1.85 -34.30 19.89
N GLY A 424 -2.59 -35.40 19.85
CA GLY A 424 -3.16 -36.02 21.04
C GLY A 424 -4.53 -35.50 21.50
N ALA A 425 -5.47 -36.43 21.56
CA ALA A 425 -6.70 -36.35 22.32
C ALA A 425 -6.53 -35.76 23.73
N GLU A 426 -7.43 -34.84 24.11
CA GLU A 426 -8.07 -34.70 25.43
C GLU A 426 -8.68 -33.30 25.56
N VAL A 427 -9.89 -33.10 25.05
CA VAL A 427 -10.91 -32.24 25.69
C VAL A 427 -12.28 -32.81 25.28
N VAL A 428 -12.62 -33.97 25.83
CA VAL A 428 -14.01 -34.44 25.90
C VAL A 428 -14.26 -34.80 27.36
N ASN A 429 -14.52 -33.79 28.18
CA ASN A 429 -15.30 -33.89 29.42
C ASN A 429 -15.18 -32.58 30.20
N GLU A 430 -16.04 -31.62 29.86
CA GLU A 430 -16.54 -30.63 30.83
C GLU A 430 -17.70 -29.86 30.20
N LEU A 431 -18.73 -30.59 29.73
CA LEU A 431 -20.04 -29.98 29.41
C LEU A 431 -21.17 -31.02 29.43
N ALA A 432 -21.09 -31.98 30.38
CA ALA A 432 -22.12 -33.00 30.60
C ALA A 432 -22.36 -33.25 32.10
N ALA A 433 -22.31 -32.19 32.93
CA ALA A 433 -22.52 -32.30 34.38
C ALA A 433 -23.47 -31.23 34.95
N ASP A 434 -24.37 -30.64 34.15
CA ASP A 434 -25.34 -29.68 34.69
C ASP A 434 -26.76 -29.78 34.07
N VAL A 435 -27.14 -30.97 33.62
CA VAL A 435 -28.56 -31.30 33.37
C VAL A 435 -28.83 -32.71 33.87
N GLY A 436 -29.38 -32.80 35.09
CA GLY A 436 -30.07 -33.99 35.59
C GLY A 436 -29.44 -34.63 36.82
N ASP A 437 -29.69 -34.05 37.99
CA ASP A 437 -30.29 -34.80 39.11
C ASP A 437 -30.53 -33.87 40.31
N ASN A 438 -31.80 -33.63 40.63
CA ASN A 438 -32.33 -33.68 41.99
C ASN A 438 -33.84 -33.45 41.97
N ALA A 439 -34.54 -34.55 42.26
CA ALA A 439 -35.72 -34.69 43.13
C ALA A 439 -36.66 -33.49 43.34
#